data_AF-A0A9X4P7K6-F1
#
_entry.id   AF-A0A9X4P7K6-F1
#
_cell.length_a   1.000
_cell.length_b   1.000
_cell.length_c   1.000
_cell.angle_alpha   90.00
_cell.angle_beta   90.00
_cell.angle_gamma   90.00
#
_symmetry.space_group_name_H-M   'P 1'
#
loop_
_entity.id
_entity.type
_entity.pdbx_description
1 polymer ?
#
loop_
_entity_poly.entity_id
_entity_poly.type
_entity_poly.pdbx_seq_one_letter_code
_entity_poly.pdbx_strand_id
1 'polypeptide(L)' 'MNAPDPFVTRQAQMVDYRTAPSEYRHWKLAFDGAIATLSIDIDEDGGIRPGYKLKLNSYDLGVDIELHDAL' A
#
# COMPACT_ATOMS: atom_id res chain seq x y z
N MET A 1 -40.76 -5.05 10.29
CA MET A 1 -39.90 -4.24 9.39
C MET A 1 -38.69 -3.86 10.20
N ASN A 2 -37.62 -4.66 10.11
CA ASN A 2 -36.39 -4.36 10.85
C ASN A 2 -35.63 -3.31 10.04
N ALA A 3 -35.59 -2.08 10.55
CA ALA A 3 -34.73 -1.05 10.00
C ALA A 3 -33.27 -1.50 10.20
N PRO A 4 -32.40 -1.37 9.18
CA PRO A 4 -30.98 -1.63 9.37
C PRO A 4 -30.41 -0.66 10.42
N ASP A 5 -29.55 -1.17 11.28
CA ASP A 5 -28.90 -0.43 12.36
C ASP A 5 -28.05 0.73 11.78
N PRO A 6 -28.28 1.99 12.19
CA PRO A 6 -27.51 3.15 11.72
C PRO A 6 -26.04 3.14 12.16
N PHE A 7 -25.63 2.20 13.02
CA PHE A 7 -24.28 2.08 13.57
C PHE A 7 -23.43 0.94 12.99
N VAL A 8 -23.68 0.49 11.74
CA VAL A 8 -22.63 -0.20 10.97
C VAL A 8 -21.51 0.80 10.70
N THR A 9 -20.70 1.01 11.74
CA THR A 9 -19.53 1.85 11.75
C THR A 9 -18.60 1.23 10.73
N ARG A 10 -18.20 1.99 9.70
CA ARG A 10 -17.03 1.66 8.89
C ARG A 10 -15.88 1.50 9.87
N GLN A 11 -15.60 0.28 10.33
CA GLN A 11 -14.37 0.01 11.04
C GLN A 11 -13.27 0.33 10.03
N ALA A 12 -12.54 1.42 10.28
CA ALA A 12 -11.25 1.59 9.67
C ALA A 12 -10.45 0.35 10.09
N GLN A 13 -10.27 -0.59 9.16
CA GLN A 13 -9.37 -1.72 9.39
C GLN A 13 -8.04 -1.15 9.89
N MET A 14 -7.55 -1.70 11.00
CA MET A 14 -6.26 -1.30 11.54
C MET A 14 -5.19 -1.56 10.48
N VAL A 15 -4.28 -0.61 10.32
CA VAL A 15 -3.17 -0.72 9.37
C VAL A 15 -2.03 -1.45 10.08
N ASP A 16 -1.53 -2.53 9.46
CA ASP A 16 -0.26 -3.14 9.84
C ASP A 16 0.85 -2.44 9.06
N TYR A 17 1.87 -1.95 9.77
CA TYR A 17 2.99 -1.21 9.20
C TYR A 17 4.19 -2.11 8.89
N ARG A 18 4.12 -3.39 9.29
CA ARG A 18 5.20 -4.35 9.06
C ARG A 18 5.07 -4.91 7.64
N THR A 19 6.17 -4.90 6.91
CA THR A 19 6.30 -5.50 5.58
C THR A 19 7.74 -5.96 5.39
N ALA A 20 8.06 -6.51 4.22
CA ALA A 20 9.40 -6.87 3.81
C ALA A 20 9.49 -6.81 2.28
N PRO A 21 10.70 -6.73 1.67
CA PRO A 21 10.85 -6.65 0.21
C PRO A 21 10.18 -7.78 -0.59
N SER A 22 9.94 -8.96 0.02
CA SER A 22 9.21 -10.06 -0.62
C SER A 22 7.70 -9.83 -0.75
N GLU A 23 7.16 -8.85 -0.03
CA GLU A 23 5.73 -8.52 0.04
C GLU A 23 5.38 -7.21 -0.69
N TYR A 24 6.37 -6.49 -1.21
CA TYR A 24 6.16 -5.22 -1.89
C TYR A 24 5.30 -5.39 -3.15
N ARG A 25 4.33 -4.48 -3.29
CA ARG A 25 3.49 -4.35 -4.48
C ARG A 25 3.78 -3.08 -5.27
N HIS A 26 4.49 -2.13 -4.67
CA HIS A 26 4.63 -0.77 -5.21
C HIS A 26 6.07 -0.36 -5.49
N TRP A 27 7.03 -1.13 -4.98
CA TRP A 27 8.45 -0.85 -5.13
C TRP A 27 9.23 -2.07 -5.59
N LYS A 28 10.22 -1.83 -6.45
CA LYS A 28 11.23 -2.80 -6.84
C LYS A 28 12.60 -2.33 -6.39
N LEU A 29 13.27 -3.17 -5.61
CA LEU A 29 14.62 -2.93 -5.12
C LEU A 29 15.61 -3.83 -5.87
N ALA A 30 16.62 -3.23 -6.49
CA ALA A 30 17.69 -3.93 -7.19
C ALA A 30 19.06 -3.42 -6.71
N PHE A 31 20.06 -4.29 -6.75
CA PHE A 31 21.43 -3.96 -6.34
C PHE A 31 22.42 -4.28 -7.46
N ASP A 32 23.25 -3.31 -7.80
CA ASP A 32 24.40 -3.46 -8.68
C ASP A 32 25.67 -3.02 -7.94
N GLY A 33 26.35 -3.99 -7.34
CA GLY A 33 27.49 -3.75 -6.46
C GLY A 33 27.13 -2.83 -5.28
N ALA A 34 27.74 -1.64 -5.25
CA ALA A 34 27.52 -0.64 -4.21
C ALA A 34 26.30 0.28 -4.48
N ILE A 35 25.60 0.11 -5.61
CA ILE A 35 24.49 0.96 -6.01
C ILE A 35 23.18 0.20 -5.80
N ALA A 36 22.31 0.75 -4.94
CA ALA A 36 20.92 0.32 -4.83
C ALA A 36 20.05 1.19 -5.75
N THR A 37 19.20 0.55 -6.56
CA THR A 37 18.18 1.22 -7.37
C THR A 37 16.81 0.88 -6.80
N LEU A 38 16.11 1.90 -6.31
CA LEU A 38 14.72 1.81 -5.89
C LEU A 38 13.83 2.36 -7.00
N SER A 39 13.06 1.49 -7.65
CA SER A 39 12.17 1.82 -8.76
C SER A 39 10.73 1.87 -8.28
N ILE A 40 10.03 2.95 -8.62
CA ILE A 40 8.58 3.07 -8.42
C ILE A 40 7.86 2.19 -9.45
N ASP A 41 7.02 1.28 -8.96
CA ASP A 41 6.26 0.34 -9.80
C ASP A 41 4.92 0.03 -9.11
N ILE A 42 4.06 1.06 -9.03
CA ILE A 42 2.83 1.02 -8.23
C ILE A 42 1.78 0.13 -8.92
N ASP A 43 1.37 -0.94 -8.23
CA ASP A 43 0.17 -1.69 -8.58
C ASP A 43 -1.10 -0.82 -8.43
N GLU A 44 -1.75 -0.51 -9.57
CA GLU A 44 -2.97 0.32 -9.60
C GLU A 44 -4.12 -0.26 -8.77
N ASP A 45 -4.17 -1.59 -8.60
CA ASP A 45 -5.18 -2.31 -7.83
C ASP A 45 -4.69 -2.65 -6.41
N GLY A 46 -3.55 -2.07 -5.99
CA GLY A 46 -2.92 -2.31 -4.71
C GLY A 46 -3.22 -1.31 -3.60
N GLY A 47 -4.22 -0.44 -3.78
CA GLY A 47 -4.60 0.51 -2.74
C GLY A 47 -4.88 -0.14 -1.38
N ILE A 48 -4.40 0.48 -0.30
CA ILE A 48 -4.50 -0.03 1.08
C ILE A 48 -5.95 -0.12 1.56
N ARG A 49 -6.88 0.56 0.87
CA ARG A 49 -8.32 0.52 1.14
C ARG A 49 -9.11 0.42 -0.16
N PRO A 50 -10.30 -0.20 -0.13
CA PRO A 50 -11.18 -0.25 -1.28
C PRO A 50 -11.73 1.15 -1.61
N GLY A 51 -12.05 1.37 -2.89
CA GLY A 51 -12.78 2.55 -3.36
C GLY A 51 -11.99 3.50 -4.27
N TYR A 52 -10.73 3.19 -4.59
CA TYR A 52 -9.92 3.95 -5.55
C TYR A 52 -8.86 3.06 -6.21
N LYS A 53 -8.22 3.59 -7.26
CA LYS A 53 -7.08 3.00 -7.96
C LYS A 53 -5.88 3.93 -7.90
N LEU A 54 -4.67 3.38 -7.86
CA LEU A 54 -3.40 4.10 -7.80
C LEU A 54 -2.83 4.38 -9.20
N LYS A 55 -3.53 5.20 -9.99
CA LYS A 55 -3.17 5.46 -11.40
C LYS A 55 -2.01 6.43 -11.55
N LEU A 56 -1.19 6.22 -12.60
CA LEU A 56 -0.12 7.14 -13.01
C LEU A 56 0.85 7.45 -11.86
N ASN A 57 1.25 6.43 -11.11
CA ASN A 57 2.11 6.55 -9.93
C ASN A 57 1.54 7.46 -8.82
N SER A 58 0.21 7.57 -8.70
CA SER A 58 -0.40 8.09 -7.49
C SER A 58 -0.21 7.11 -6.34
N TYR A 59 -0.14 7.62 -5.11
CA TYR A 59 0.20 6.80 -3.95
C TYR A 59 -0.77 7.04 -2.79
N ASP A 60 -0.81 6.07 -1.88
CA ASP A 60 -1.51 6.14 -0.60
C ASP A 60 -0.55 5.75 0.54
N LEU A 61 -1.11 5.52 1.74
CA LEU A 61 -0.33 5.10 2.90
C LEU A 61 0.39 3.76 2.71
N GLY A 62 -0.16 2.81 1.94
CA GLY A 62 0.46 1.49 1.71
C GLY A 62 1.75 1.60 0.91
N VAL A 63 1.76 2.45 -0.11
CA VAL A 63 2.96 2.76 -0.89
C VAL A 63 4.06 3.37 -0.02
N ASP A 64 3.70 4.24 0.93
CA ASP A 64 4.66 4.91 1.82
C ASP A 64 5.19 3.96 2.91
N ILE A 65 4.39 2.99 3.37
CA ILE A 65 4.84 1.92 4.29
C ILE A 65 5.95 1.10 3.65
N GLU A 66 5.79 0.68 2.39
CA GLU A 66 6.83 -0.05 1.67
C GLU A 66 8.09 0.81 1.40
N LEU A 67 7.90 2.10 1.10
CA LEU A 67 9.03 3.01 0.93
C LEU A 67 9.82 3.18 2.23
N HIS A 68 9.14 3.27 3.36
CA HIS A 68 9.77 3.36 4.67
C HIS A 68 10.55 2.08 5.03
N ASP A 69 10.02 0.90 4.72
CA ASP A 69 10.74 -0.36 4.94
C ASP A 69 11.98 -0.51 4.02
N ALA A 70 11.96 0.12 2.84
CA ALA A 70 13.07 0.07 1.89
C ALA A 70 14.28 0.96 2.24
N LEU A 71 14.15 1.89 3.19
CA LEU A 71 15.14 2.93 3.54
C LEU A 71 15.62 2.84 5.00
#